data_AF-A0AAU6PYG3-F1
#
_entry.id   AF-A0AAU6PYG3-F1
#
_cell.length_a   1.000
_cell.length_b   1.000
_cell.length_c   1.000
_cell.angle_alpha   90.00
_cell.angle_beta   90.00
_cell.angle_gamma   90.00
#
_symmetry.space_group_name_H-M   'P 1'
#
loop_
_entity.id
_entity.type
_entity.pdbx_description
1 polymer ?
#
loop_
_entity_poly.entity_id
_entity_poly.type
_entity_poly.pdbx_seq_one_letter_code
_entity_poly.pdbx_strand_id
1 'polypeptide(L)'
;MSSSAPALPLWNAVVLGGGDPGDPFAAAHGVGVKALIPLAGAPLGLHVLRTLRESGCIGKVAYVGPTTSEMNPLIDGRVTDRGSLLANLEAGVAALPDGARVLVVTADIPLMTPEQLCDVLEQAAQESPDAGLVYPVVTKEACDAAFPGVKRTYVKVRDGTFTGGNLFLLDPRLIGQFLPRLREVLAARKAPLKLAGLIGPSVLLRLVTGRLDVATLESKVSDILGVQARALITPHAAIGTDVDKGSDLELARRVLGGH
;
A
#
# COMPACT_ATOMS: atom_id res chain seq x y z
N MET A 1 0.01 15.64 36.17
CA MET A 1 0.55 14.31 35.80
C MET A 1 0.47 14.22 34.29
N SER A 2 1.57 14.55 33.61
CA SER A 2 1.62 14.51 32.14
C SER A 2 1.72 13.04 31.75
N SER A 3 0.62 12.47 31.28
CA SER A 3 0.62 11.16 30.64
C SER A 3 1.28 11.33 29.28
N SER A 4 2.58 11.09 29.19
CA SER A 4 3.24 10.90 27.90
C SER A 4 2.59 9.67 27.27
N ALA A 5 1.83 9.88 26.19
CA ALA A 5 1.45 8.79 25.31
C ALA A 5 2.73 7.99 24.96
N PRO A 6 2.70 6.65 24.95
CA PRO A 6 3.86 5.88 24.51
C PRO A 6 4.20 6.37 23.10
N ALA A 7 5.42 6.85 22.90
CA ALA A 7 5.91 7.18 21.57
C ALA A 7 5.72 5.94 20.72
N LEU A 8 4.81 6.01 19.75
CA LEU A 8 4.55 4.93 18.82
C LEU A 8 5.88 4.47 18.22
N PRO A 9 6.06 3.17 17.93
CA PRO A 9 7.24 2.74 17.20
C PRO A 9 7.34 3.55 15.91
N LEU A 10 8.43 4.30 15.75
CA LEU A 10 8.68 5.09 14.55
C LEU A 10 8.83 4.11 13.38
N TRP A 11 7.89 4.15 12.44
CA TRP A 11 7.92 3.28 11.26
C TRP A 11 8.95 3.79 10.27
N ASN A 12 9.51 2.90 9.46
CA ASN A 12 10.20 3.32 8.23
C ASN A 12 9.29 3.10 7.03
N ALA A 13 9.54 3.81 5.93
CA ALA A 13 8.73 3.69 4.73
C ALA A 13 9.57 3.30 3.50
N VAL A 14 9.02 2.41 2.69
CA VAL A 14 9.45 2.15 1.31
C VAL A 14 8.37 2.69 0.37
N VAL A 15 8.73 3.67 -0.44
CA VAL A 15 7.87 4.21 -1.50
C VAL A 15 8.22 3.53 -2.82
N LEU A 16 7.25 2.82 -3.39
CA LEU A 16 7.36 2.16 -4.69
C LEU A 16 6.88 3.12 -5.77
N GLY A 17 7.81 3.87 -6.36
CA GLY A 17 7.57 4.83 -7.44
C GLY A 17 8.14 4.39 -8.79
N GLY A 18 8.58 3.14 -8.89
CA GLY A 18 8.91 2.48 -10.15
C GLY A 18 7.65 2.21 -11.00
N GLY A 19 7.84 1.63 -12.17
CA GLY A 19 6.74 1.38 -13.09
C GLY A 19 7.16 0.66 -14.36
N ASP A 20 6.18 0.16 -15.09
CA ASP A 20 6.46 -0.51 -16.36
C ASP A 20 6.99 0.51 -17.39
N PRO A 21 8.12 0.22 -18.06
CA PRO A 21 8.60 1.06 -19.14
C PRO A 21 7.53 1.22 -20.22
N GLY A 22 7.17 2.47 -20.54
CA GLY A 22 6.17 2.77 -21.56
C GLY A 22 4.72 2.68 -21.08
N ASP A 23 4.45 2.80 -19.78
CA ASP A 23 3.11 3.00 -19.24
C ASP A 23 2.35 4.08 -20.05
N PRO A 24 1.21 3.75 -20.70
CA PRO A 24 0.52 4.68 -21.60
C PRO A 24 0.01 5.94 -20.89
N PHE A 25 -0.33 5.82 -19.61
CA PHE A 25 -0.86 6.94 -18.85
C PHE A 25 0.25 7.93 -18.46
N ALA A 26 1.39 7.42 -17.98
CA ALA A 26 2.59 8.22 -17.76
C ALA A 26 3.06 8.91 -19.05
N ALA A 27 3.10 8.17 -20.16
CA ALA A 27 3.50 8.70 -21.46
C ALA A 27 2.55 9.82 -21.96
N ALA A 28 1.24 9.67 -21.75
CA ALA A 28 0.25 10.71 -22.08
C ALA A 28 0.46 12.02 -21.29
N HIS A 29 1.16 11.94 -20.15
CA HIS A 29 1.55 13.08 -19.32
C HIS A 29 3.02 13.51 -19.51
N GLY A 30 3.73 12.95 -20.50
CA GLY A 30 5.10 13.33 -20.85
C GLY A 30 6.16 12.87 -19.85
N VAL A 31 5.86 11.88 -19.01
CA VAL A 31 6.77 11.35 -17.99
C VAL A 31 7.01 9.86 -18.14
N GLY A 32 8.12 9.36 -17.60
CA GLY A 32 8.51 7.95 -17.76
C GLY A 32 7.80 6.96 -16.84
N VAL A 33 7.24 7.43 -15.71
CA VAL A 33 6.53 6.60 -14.72
C VAL A 33 5.37 7.38 -14.10
N LYS A 34 4.31 6.68 -13.65
CA LYS A 34 3.12 7.30 -13.04
C LYS A 34 3.46 8.21 -11.86
N ALA A 35 4.42 7.80 -11.02
CA ALA A 35 4.85 8.56 -9.85
C ALA A 35 5.30 10.00 -10.17
N LEU A 36 5.69 10.28 -11.42
CA LEU A 36 6.14 11.60 -11.87
C LEU A 36 5.03 12.44 -12.52
N ILE A 37 3.81 11.93 -12.66
CA ILE A 37 2.70 12.67 -13.27
C ILE A 37 2.43 13.93 -12.44
N PRO A 38 2.32 15.11 -13.08
CA PRO A 38 2.06 16.36 -12.36
C PRO A 38 0.61 16.44 -11.87
N LEU A 39 0.46 16.76 -10.60
CA LEU A 39 -0.80 17.01 -9.91
C LEU A 39 -0.64 18.26 -9.03
N ALA A 40 -1.47 19.28 -9.27
CA ALA A 40 -1.40 20.56 -8.53
C ALA A 40 0.03 21.16 -8.46
N GLY A 41 0.77 21.09 -9.57
CA GLY A 41 2.13 21.64 -9.68
C GLY A 41 3.25 20.76 -9.12
N ALA A 42 2.95 19.58 -8.56
CA ALA A 42 3.94 18.66 -7.99
C ALA A 42 3.76 17.22 -8.53
N PRO A 43 4.83 16.41 -8.63
CA PRO A 43 4.73 14.99 -8.96
C PRO A 43 3.84 14.22 -7.97
N LEU A 44 3.10 13.19 -8.42
CA LEU A 44 2.31 12.31 -7.55
C LEU A 44 3.12 11.79 -6.35
N GLY A 45 4.34 11.29 -6.61
CA GLY A 45 5.22 10.78 -5.58
C GLY A 45 5.68 11.84 -4.57
N LEU A 46 5.71 13.13 -4.95
CA LEU A 46 6.04 14.21 -4.02
C LEU A 46 4.93 14.42 -2.98
N HIS A 47 3.65 14.27 -3.37
CA HIS A 47 2.53 14.33 -2.42
C HIS A 47 2.63 13.23 -1.38
N VAL A 48 2.90 11.99 -1.81
CA VAL A 48 3.11 10.86 -0.88
C VAL A 48 4.31 11.11 0.04
N LEU A 49 5.43 11.58 -0.49
CA LEU A 49 6.62 11.89 0.32
C LEU A 49 6.36 12.99 1.36
N ARG A 50 5.60 14.03 1.01
CA ARG A 50 5.19 15.08 1.95
C ARG A 50 4.33 14.50 3.07
N THR A 51 3.30 13.71 2.74
CA THR A 51 2.46 13.03 3.73
C THR A 51 3.29 12.18 4.70
N LEU A 52 4.23 11.38 4.20
CA LEU A 52 5.11 10.56 5.04
C LEU A 52 5.90 11.43 6.03
N ARG A 53 6.45 12.56 5.58
CA ARG A 53 7.27 13.45 6.41
C ARG A 53 6.46 14.28 7.40
N GLU A 54 5.32 14.80 6.96
CA GLU A 54 4.43 15.65 7.76
C GLU A 54 3.71 14.85 8.84
N SER A 55 3.53 13.53 8.65
CA SER A 55 2.90 12.66 9.65
C SER A 55 3.65 12.60 10.99
N GLY A 56 4.97 12.77 11.00
CA GLY A 56 5.79 12.52 12.18
C GLY A 56 5.86 11.05 12.63
N CYS A 57 5.10 10.15 11.98
CA CYS A 57 5.06 8.71 12.27
C CYS A 57 6.14 7.91 11.51
N ILE A 58 6.85 8.55 10.58
CA ILE A 58 7.87 7.93 9.71
C ILE A 58 9.28 8.48 10.00
N GLY A 59 10.22 7.59 10.28
CA GLY A 59 11.63 7.90 10.52
C GLY A 59 12.43 8.00 9.23
N LYS A 60 12.69 6.85 8.59
CA LYS A 60 13.46 6.77 7.34
C LYS A 60 12.58 6.43 6.15
N VAL A 61 12.85 7.07 5.02
CA VAL A 61 12.16 6.83 3.75
C VAL A 61 13.13 6.35 2.70
N ALA A 62 12.93 5.13 2.21
CA ALA A 62 13.54 4.63 1.00
C ALA A 62 12.57 4.83 -0.18
N TYR A 63 13.05 5.39 -1.28
CA TYR A 63 12.28 5.57 -2.50
C TYR A 63 12.87 4.72 -3.62
N VAL A 64 12.03 3.91 -4.25
CA VAL A 64 12.42 3.02 -5.35
C VAL A 64 11.86 3.56 -6.66
N GLY A 65 12.74 3.96 -7.57
CA GLY A 65 12.38 4.44 -8.90
C GLY A 65 12.84 5.88 -9.22
N PRO A 66 12.40 6.43 -10.37
CA PRO A 66 12.75 7.78 -10.80
C PRO A 66 12.30 8.88 -9.83
N THR A 67 13.12 9.91 -9.67
CA THR A 67 12.89 11.04 -8.73
C THR A 67 13.12 12.39 -9.41
N THR A 68 12.60 13.46 -8.80
CA THR A 68 12.89 14.85 -9.19
C THR A 68 13.75 15.55 -8.13
N SER A 69 14.32 16.71 -8.48
CA SER A 69 15.08 17.56 -7.55
C SER A 69 14.27 17.97 -6.31
N GLU A 70 12.95 18.12 -6.44
CA GLU A 70 12.05 18.49 -5.35
C GLU A 70 11.73 17.34 -4.40
N MET A 71 11.75 16.10 -4.89
CA MET A 71 11.53 14.89 -4.07
C MET A 71 12.77 14.52 -3.26
N ASN A 72 13.95 14.80 -3.82
CA ASN A 72 15.24 14.43 -3.29
C ASN A 72 15.50 14.77 -1.81
N PRO A 73 15.06 15.93 -1.27
CA PRO A 73 15.25 16.26 0.14
C PRO A 73 14.42 15.41 1.12
N LEU A 74 13.35 14.76 0.64
CA LEU A 74 12.43 13.97 1.47
C LEU A 74 12.79 12.49 1.51
N ILE A 75 13.88 12.07 0.86
CA ILE A 75 14.28 10.67 0.69
C ILE A 75 15.62 10.42 1.38
N ASP A 76 15.69 9.43 2.28
CA ASP A 76 16.93 9.01 2.92
C ASP A 76 17.70 7.98 2.09
N GLY A 77 16.99 7.02 1.48
CA GLY A 77 17.57 5.94 0.68
C GLY A 77 17.03 5.95 -0.74
N ARG A 78 17.89 6.09 -1.74
CA ARG A 78 17.47 5.99 -3.16
C ARG A 78 17.81 4.64 -3.72
N VAL A 79 16.84 4.03 -4.36
CA VAL A 79 16.97 2.71 -4.96
C VAL A 79 16.50 2.78 -6.41
N THR A 80 17.33 2.29 -7.32
CA THR A 80 16.94 2.17 -8.73
C THR A 80 15.90 1.06 -8.89
N ASP A 81 14.91 1.29 -9.74
CA ASP A 81 13.93 0.27 -10.13
C ASP A 81 14.63 -0.97 -10.72
N ARG A 82 14.27 -2.15 -10.21
CA ARG A 82 14.78 -3.47 -10.59
C ARG A 82 13.81 -4.25 -11.48
N GLY A 83 12.78 -3.60 -12.02
CA GLY A 83 11.86 -4.16 -13.01
C GLY A 83 10.83 -5.16 -12.46
N SER A 84 10.73 -5.31 -11.14
CA SER A 84 9.65 -6.09 -10.52
C SER A 84 9.30 -5.57 -9.13
N LEU A 85 8.01 -5.66 -8.77
CA LEU A 85 7.49 -5.21 -7.48
C LEU A 85 8.27 -5.81 -6.29
N LEU A 86 8.57 -7.10 -6.34
CA LEU A 86 9.25 -7.79 -5.24
C LEU A 86 10.74 -7.47 -5.18
N ALA A 87 11.43 -7.35 -6.31
CA ALA A 87 12.83 -6.93 -6.30
C ALA A 87 12.98 -5.50 -5.80
N ASN A 88 12.01 -4.63 -6.12
CA ASN A 88 11.94 -3.26 -5.62
C ASN A 88 11.66 -3.22 -4.12
N LEU A 89 10.75 -4.06 -3.64
CA LEU A 89 10.47 -4.21 -2.21
C LEU A 89 11.72 -4.67 -1.44
N GLU A 90 12.39 -5.74 -1.87
CA GLU A 90 13.62 -6.23 -1.24
C GLU A 90 14.68 -5.14 -1.16
N ALA A 91 14.91 -4.46 -2.28
CA ALA A 91 15.93 -3.43 -2.38
C ALA A 91 15.59 -2.18 -1.56
N GLY A 92 14.30 -1.80 -1.51
CA GLY A 92 13.82 -0.69 -0.69
C GLY A 92 13.97 -0.98 0.80
N VAL A 93 13.59 -2.18 1.26
CA VAL A 93 13.76 -2.58 2.66
C VAL A 93 15.24 -2.65 3.04
N ALA A 94 16.09 -3.20 2.17
CA ALA A 94 17.54 -3.25 2.40
C ALA A 94 18.22 -1.87 2.45
N ALA A 95 17.56 -0.81 1.96
CA ALA A 95 18.06 0.56 2.02
C ALA A 95 17.65 1.31 3.31
N LEU A 96 16.86 0.67 4.18
CA LEU A 96 16.42 1.21 5.46
C LEU A 96 17.29 0.66 6.61
N PRO A 97 17.40 1.37 7.74
CA PRO A 97 18.05 0.82 8.92
C PRO A 97 17.23 -0.35 9.51
N ASP A 98 17.94 -1.29 10.11
CA ASP A 98 17.35 -2.46 10.75
C ASP A 98 16.45 -2.09 11.96
N GLY A 99 15.48 -2.96 12.24
CA GLY A 99 14.76 -3.00 13.52
C GLY A 99 13.36 -2.36 13.53
N ALA A 100 13.13 -1.27 12.80
CA ALA A 100 11.80 -0.66 12.71
C ALA A 100 10.89 -1.43 11.74
N ARG A 101 9.59 -1.54 12.06
CA ARG A 101 8.61 -2.07 11.09
C ARG A 101 8.53 -1.14 9.87
N VAL A 102 8.19 -1.73 8.73
CA VAL A 102 8.21 -1.03 7.44
C VAL A 102 6.80 -0.88 6.89
N LEU A 103 6.41 0.36 6.63
CA LEU A 103 5.33 0.71 5.71
C LEU A 103 5.84 0.59 4.28
N VAL A 104 5.12 -0.14 3.44
CA VAL A 104 5.32 -0.11 1.99
C VAL A 104 4.12 0.58 1.38
N VAL A 105 4.38 1.55 0.51
CA VAL A 105 3.33 2.38 -0.10
C VAL A 105 3.67 2.67 -1.56
N THR A 106 2.67 2.73 -2.43
CA THR A 106 2.88 3.16 -3.83
C THR A 106 2.95 4.68 -3.93
N ALA A 107 3.61 5.20 -4.96
CA ALA A 107 3.80 6.63 -5.15
C ALA A 107 2.61 7.36 -5.83
N ASP A 108 1.50 6.66 -6.10
CA ASP A 108 0.37 7.14 -6.89
C ASP A 108 -0.93 7.31 -6.11
N ILE A 109 -0.87 7.36 -4.77
CA ILE A 109 -2.00 7.69 -3.87
C ILE A 109 -1.86 9.10 -3.24
N PRO A 110 -1.94 10.18 -4.03
CA PRO A 110 -1.60 11.54 -3.58
C PRO A 110 -2.60 12.13 -2.58
N LEU A 111 -3.74 11.49 -2.35
CA LEU A 111 -4.82 12.01 -1.50
C LEU A 111 -4.70 11.59 -0.03
N MET A 112 -3.75 10.70 0.29
CA MET A 112 -3.51 10.27 1.65
C MET A 112 -3.01 11.44 2.51
N THR A 113 -3.66 11.67 3.64
CA THR A 113 -3.30 12.72 4.59
C THR A 113 -2.38 12.20 5.72
N PRO A 114 -1.61 13.08 6.37
CA PRO A 114 -0.75 12.72 7.50
C PRO A 114 -1.51 12.00 8.64
N GLU A 115 -2.71 12.48 8.96
CA GLU A 115 -3.54 11.96 10.05
C GLU A 115 -4.03 10.55 9.73
N GLN A 116 -4.57 10.35 8.52
CA GLN A 116 -5.02 9.02 8.06
C GLN A 116 -3.89 8.00 8.05
N LEU A 117 -2.66 8.43 7.72
CA LEU A 117 -1.50 7.56 7.78
C LEU A 117 -1.19 7.14 9.22
N CYS A 118 -1.09 8.09 10.15
CA CYS A 118 -0.82 7.79 11.55
C CYS A 118 -1.91 6.88 12.14
N ASP A 119 -3.19 7.16 11.89
CA ASP A 119 -4.31 6.32 12.33
C ASP A 119 -4.14 4.86 11.89
N VAL A 120 -3.78 4.62 10.63
CA VAL A 120 -3.54 3.26 10.10
C VAL A 120 -2.36 2.58 10.79
N LEU A 121 -1.25 3.31 10.99
CA LEU A 121 -0.05 2.77 11.62
C LEU A 121 -0.28 2.45 13.11
N GLU A 122 -1.02 3.30 13.80
CA GLU A 122 -1.44 3.11 15.19
C GLU A 122 -2.34 1.89 15.34
N GLN A 123 -3.38 1.81 14.52
CA GLN A 123 -4.33 0.70 14.54
C GLN A 123 -3.62 -0.62 14.25
N ALA A 124 -2.71 -0.66 13.27
CA ALA A 124 -1.92 -1.84 12.97
C ALA A 124 -0.99 -2.26 14.12
N ALA A 125 -0.37 -1.29 14.79
CA ALA A 125 0.50 -1.57 15.95
C ALA A 125 -0.29 -2.12 17.13
N GLN A 126 -1.53 -1.68 17.32
CA GLN A 126 -2.41 -2.11 18.41
C GLN A 126 -3.07 -3.47 18.13
N GLU A 127 -3.64 -3.66 16.94
CA GLU A 127 -4.43 -4.85 16.59
C GLU A 127 -3.55 -6.02 16.13
N SER A 128 -2.35 -5.75 15.61
CA SER A 128 -1.49 -6.73 14.97
C SER A 128 0.01 -6.48 15.22
N PRO A 129 0.44 -6.40 16.50
CA PRO A 129 1.83 -6.12 16.86
C PRO A 129 2.81 -7.19 16.35
N ASP A 130 2.38 -8.46 16.34
CA ASP A 130 3.21 -9.62 15.98
C ASP A 130 3.03 -10.08 14.53
N ALA A 131 2.18 -9.39 13.75
CA ALA A 131 1.92 -9.78 12.37
C ALA A 131 3.13 -9.50 11.47
N GLY A 132 3.57 -10.51 10.73
CA GLY A 132 4.64 -10.35 9.73
C GLY A 132 4.21 -9.53 8.52
N LEU A 133 2.91 -9.56 8.19
CA LEU A 133 2.30 -8.77 7.14
C LEU A 133 0.92 -8.26 7.58
N VAL A 134 0.66 -6.97 7.42
CA VAL A 134 -0.66 -6.38 7.61
C VAL A 134 -1.07 -5.67 6.32
N TYR A 135 -2.25 -5.96 5.80
CA TYR A 135 -2.78 -5.36 4.59
C TYR A 135 -4.05 -4.54 4.88
N PRO A 136 -3.95 -3.21 4.84
CA PRO A 136 -5.12 -2.35 4.98
C PRO A 136 -6.13 -2.54 3.85
N VAL A 137 -7.40 -2.66 4.23
CA VAL A 137 -8.54 -2.78 3.33
C VAL A 137 -9.60 -1.76 3.72
N VAL A 138 -10.27 -1.20 2.72
CA VAL A 138 -11.27 -0.14 2.92
C VAL A 138 -12.65 -0.70 2.60
N THR A 139 -13.64 -0.37 3.43
CA THR A 139 -15.04 -0.73 3.15
C THR A 139 -15.56 0.04 1.94
N LYS A 140 -16.46 -0.58 1.17
CA LYS A 140 -17.14 0.09 0.06
C LYS A 140 -17.86 1.34 0.54
N GLU A 141 -18.48 1.30 1.72
CA GLU A 141 -19.21 2.39 2.31
C GLU A 141 -18.30 3.61 2.57
N ALA A 142 -17.08 3.39 3.07
CA ALA A 142 -16.11 4.46 3.28
C ALA A 142 -15.58 5.03 1.96
N CYS A 143 -15.35 4.18 0.96
CA CYS A 143 -14.99 4.64 -0.39
C CYS A 143 -16.09 5.50 -1.02
N ASP A 144 -17.33 5.03 -0.98
CA ASP A 144 -18.48 5.72 -1.57
C ASP A 144 -18.78 7.05 -0.84
N ALA A 145 -18.53 7.12 0.48
CA ALA A 145 -18.66 8.35 1.27
C ALA A 145 -17.56 9.37 0.97
N ALA A 146 -16.30 8.94 0.90
CA ALA A 146 -15.17 9.84 0.67
C ALA A 146 -15.06 10.30 -0.79
N PHE A 147 -15.31 9.40 -1.75
CA PHE A 147 -15.18 9.67 -3.18
C PHE A 147 -16.41 9.16 -3.97
N PRO A 148 -17.56 9.85 -3.86
CA PRO A 148 -18.78 9.44 -4.53
C PRO A 148 -18.61 9.26 -6.05
N GLY A 149 -19.06 8.12 -6.57
CA GLY A 149 -19.05 7.82 -8.00
C GLY A 149 -17.73 7.24 -8.55
N VAL A 150 -16.69 7.11 -7.71
CA VAL A 150 -15.44 6.45 -8.10
C VAL A 150 -15.63 4.94 -8.17
N LYS A 151 -15.35 4.36 -9.33
CA LYS A 151 -15.44 2.91 -9.52
C LYS A 151 -14.15 2.24 -9.06
N ARG A 152 -14.26 1.35 -8.07
CA ARG A 152 -13.18 0.49 -7.59
C ARG A 152 -13.52 -0.98 -7.75
N THR A 153 -12.49 -1.83 -7.74
CA THR A 153 -12.67 -3.28 -7.65
C THR A 153 -12.93 -3.66 -6.20
N TYR A 154 -14.05 -4.31 -5.96
CA TYR A 154 -14.47 -4.76 -4.65
C TYR A 154 -14.53 -6.28 -4.56
N VAL A 155 -14.21 -6.80 -3.39
CA VAL A 155 -14.36 -8.20 -3.03
C VAL A 155 -15.43 -8.29 -1.95
N LYS A 156 -16.46 -9.10 -2.20
CA LYS A 156 -17.52 -9.38 -1.23
C LYS A 156 -17.16 -10.61 -0.41
N VAL A 157 -17.17 -10.46 0.90
CA VAL A 157 -16.99 -11.51 1.90
C VAL A 157 -18.16 -11.44 2.90
N ARG A 158 -18.22 -12.39 3.83
CA ARG A 158 -19.27 -12.46 4.84
C ARG A 158 -19.29 -11.20 5.72
N ASP A 159 -18.12 -10.67 6.04
CA ASP A 159 -17.96 -9.55 6.97
C ASP A 159 -18.12 -8.18 6.29
N GLY A 160 -18.32 -8.13 4.97
CA GLY A 160 -18.52 -6.87 4.25
C GLY A 160 -18.06 -6.90 2.80
N THR A 161 -18.00 -5.73 2.19
CA THR A 161 -17.48 -5.52 0.85
C THR A 161 -16.28 -4.60 0.94
N PHE A 162 -15.11 -5.07 0.52
CA PHE A 162 -13.85 -4.38 0.73
C PHE A 162 -13.09 -4.19 -0.58
N THR A 163 -12.23 -3.18 -0.59
CA THR A 163 -11.22 -2.99 -1.62
C THR A 163 -9.84 -2.95 -0.96
N GLY A 164 -8.83 -3.38 -1.71
CA GLY A 164 -7.46 -3.33 -1.24
C GLY A 164 -6.93 -1.89 -1.18
N GLY A 165 -6.08 -1.62 -0.20
CA GLY A 165 -5.25 -0.43 -0.16
C GLY A 165 -4.04 -0.52 -1.10
N ASN A 166 -3.35 0.60 -1.25
CA ASN A 166 -2.06 0.71 -1.93
C ASN A 166 -0.89 0.83 -0.93
N LEU A 167 -1.12 0.36 0.29
CA LEU A 167 -0.10 0.14 1.30
C LEU A 167 -0.18 -1.25 1.92
N PHE A 168 0.93 -1.68 2.49
CA PHE A 168 0.99 -2.82 3.40
C PHE A 168 2.11 -2.60 4.39
N LEU A 169 2.00 -3.25 5.54
CA LEU A 169 2.94 -3.12 6.64
C LEU A 169 3.62 -4.46 6.83
N LEU A 170 4.92 -4.46 7.06
CA LEU A 170 5.68 -5.69 7.25
C LEU A 170 6.67 -5.57 8.40
N ASP A 171 6.98 -6.72 8.98
CA ASP A 171 8.16 -6.88 9.81
C ASP A 171 9.36 -7.22 8.91
N PRO A 172 10.37 -6.34 8.80
CA PRO A 172 11.51 -6.59 7.92
C PRO A 172 12.31 -7.82 8.36
N ARG A 173 12.24 -8.25 9.63
CA ARG A 173 12.89 -9.47 10.12
C ARG A 173 12.31 -10.74 9.48
N LEU A 174 11.03 -10.68 9.09
CA LEU A 174 10.30 -11.80 8.50
C LEU A 174 10.27 -11.77 6.97
N ILE A 175 10.80 -10.73 6.34
CA ILE A 175 10.74 -10.56 4.89
C ILE A 175 11.39 -11.74 4.14
N GLY A 176 12.55 -12.21 4.57
CA GLY A 176 13.23 -13.34 3.95
C GLY A 176 12.42 -14.64 4.01
N GLN A 177 11.52 -14.78 5.00
CA GLN A 177 10.68 -15.94 5.18
C GLN A 177 9.46 -15.93 4.26
N PHE A 178 8.70 -14.83 4.22
CA PHE A 178 7.43 -14.80 3.49
C PHE A 178 7.58 -14.40 2.01
N LEU A 179 8.63 -13.66 1.67
CA LEU A 179 8.73 -13.04 0.35
C LEU A 179 8.90 -14.03 -0.81
N PRO A 180 9.67 -15.15 -0.69
CA PRO A 180 9.69 -16.19 -1.72
C PRO A 180 8.29 -16.76 -1.99
N ARG A 181 7.49 -16.94 -0.95
CA ARG A 181 6.12 -17.47 -1.06
C ARG A 181 5.17 -16.43 -1.64
N LEU A 182 5.32 -15.15 -1.25
CA LEU A 182 4.60 -14.04 -1.86
C LEU A 182 4.89 -13.94 -3.36
N ARG A 183 6.12 -14.22 -3.79
CA ARG A 183 6.51 -14.31 -5.22
C ARG A 183 5.70 -15.35 -5.97
N GLU A 184 5.55 -16.54 -5.41
CA GLU A 184 4.74 -17.60 -6.01
C GLU A 184 3.26 -17.20 -6.13
N VAL A 185 2.70 -16.60 -5.08
CA VAL A 185 1.31 -16.10 -5.07
C VAL A 185 1.12 -15.00 -6.13
N LEU A 186 2.03 -14.02 -6.20
CA LEU A 186 1.95 -12.94 -7.17
C LEU A 186 2.16 -13.42 -8.61
N ALA A 187 3.02 -14.41 -8.84
CA ALA A 187 3.17 -15.04 -10.15
C ALA A 187 1.89 -15.80 -10.56
N ALA A 188 1.23 -16.45 -9.60
CA ALA A 188 -0.04 -17.15 -9.81
C ALA A 188 -1.24 -16.20 -9.99
N ARG A 189 -1.14 -14.91 -9.64
CA ARG A 189 -2.26 -13.94 -9.74
C ARG A 189 -2.81 -13.79 -11.17
N LYS A 190 -1.97 -13.99 -12.19
CA LYS A 190 -2.35 -13.97 -13.60
C LYS A 190 -2.89 -15.31 -14.12
N ALA A 191 -2.86 -16.35 -13.29
CA ALA A 191 -3.24 -17.72 -13.61
C ALA A 191 -4.27 -18.24 -12.59
N PRO A 192 -5.58 -17.98 -12.80
CA PRO A 192 -6.64 -18.28 -11.82
C PRO A 192 -6.64 -19.71 -11.28
N LEU A 193 -6.34 -20.71 -12.12
CA LEU A 193 -6.25 -22.11 -11.71
C LEU A 193 -5.08 -22.39 -10.75
N LYS A 194 -3.93 -21.75 -10.97
CA LYS A 194 -2.77 -21.87 -10.06
C LYS A 194 -3.08 -21.21 -8.73
N LEU A 195 -3.66 -20.02 -8.76
CA LEU A 195 -4.07 -19.32 -7.55
C LEU A 195 -5.14 -20.11 -6.76
N ALA A 196 -6.10 -20.73 -7.46
CA ALA A 196 -7.08 -21.64 -6.88
C ALA A 196 -6.44 -22.84 -6.17
N GLY A 197 -5.37 -23.41 -6.75
CA GLY A 197 -4.61 -24.50 -6.14
C GLY A 197 -3.91 -24.09 -4.85
N LEU A 198 -3.34 -22.88 -4.80
CA LEU A 198 -2.66 -22.34 -3.61
C LEU A 198 -3.67 -22.02 -2.48
N ILE A 199 -4.74 -21.30 -2.82
CA ILE A 199 -5.78 -20.87 -1.87
C ILE A 199 -6.63 -22.06 -1.41
N GLY A 200 -6.83 -23.04 -2.29
CA GLY A 200 -7.66 -24.21 -2.07
C GLY A 200 -9.10 -24.01 -2.54
N PRO A 201 -9.72 -25.05 -3.12
CA PRO A 201 -11.04 -24.94 -3.76
C PRO A 201 -12.16 -24.57 -2.79
N SER A 202 -12.07 -24.98 -1.52
CA SER A 202 -13.08 -24.65 -0.50
C SER A 202 -13.09 -23.17 -0.12
N VAL A 203 -11.91 -22.54 -0.07
CA VAL A 203 -11.77 -21.11 0.20
C VAL A 203 -12.17 -20.31 -1.03
N LEU A 204 -11.76 -20.73 -2.22
CA LEU A 204 -12.16 -20.08 -3.47
C LEU A 204 -13.68 -20.12 -3.68
N LEU A 205 -14.32 -21.27 -3.46
CA LEU A 205 -15.78 -21.40 -3.61
C LEU A 205 -16.50 -20.47 -2.62
N ARG A 206 -16.04 -20.40 -1.37
CA ARG A 206 -16.57 -19.47 -0.36
C ARG A 206 -16.34 -18.02 -0.76
N LEU A 207 -15.20 -17.67 -1.36
CA LEU A 207 -14.90 -16.32 -1.84
C LEU A 207 -15.84 -15.92 -2.99
N VAL A 208 -15.96 -16.76 -4.03
CA VAL A 208 -16.81 -16.48 -5.19
C VAL A 208 -18.29 -16.42 -4.81
N THR A 209 -18.72 -17.21 -3.81
CA THR A 209 -20.09 -17.16 -3.27
C THR A 209 -20.31 -16.05 -2.24
N GLY A 210 -19.29 -15.26 -1.89
CA GLY A 210 -19.36 -14.20 -0.89
C GLY A 210 -19.60 -14.71 0.54
N ARG A 211 -19.29 -15.98 0.82
CA ARG A 211 -19.48 -16.66 2.12
C ARG A 211 -18.18 -16.83 2.91
N LEU A 212 -17.04 -16.47 2.33
CA LEU A 212 -15.76 -16.49 3.04
C LEU A 212 -15.75 -15.37 4.09
N ASP A 213 -15.25 -15.62 5.29
CA ASP A 213 -14.98 -14.57 6.28
C ASP A 213 -13.49 -14.16 6.25
N VAL A 214 -13.22 -12.95 6.75
CA VAL A 214 -11.88 -12.35 6.81
C VAL A 214 -10.94 -13.22 7.62
N ALA A 215 -11.36 -13.72 8.78
CA ALA A 215 -10.52 -14.56 9.64
C ALA A 215 -10.04 -15.85 8.96
N THR A 216 -10.92 -16.53 8.20
CA THR A 216 -10.56 -17.71 7.40
C THR A 216 -9.56 -17.34 6.31
N LEU A 217 -9.75 -16.20 5.65
CA LEU A 217 -8.83 -15.72 4.62
C LEU A 217 -7.45 -15.40 5.22
N GLU A 218 -7.40 -14.70 6.36
CA GLU A 218 -6.17 -14.40 7.09
C GLU A 218 -5.43 -15.67 7.49
N SER A 219 -6.13 -16.66 8.06
CA SER A 219 -5.52 -17.95 8.41
C SER A 219 -4.92 -18.62 7.18
N LYS A 220 -5.67 -18.69 6.07
CA LYS A 220 -5.20 -19.34 4.86
C LYS A 220 -3.99 -18.62 4.25
N VAL A 221 -4.01 -17.29 4.21
CA VAL A 221 -2.87 -16.49 3.73
C VAL A 221 -1.68 -16.64 4.66
N SER A 222 -1.90 -16.69 5.97
CA SER A 222 -0.83 -16.91 6.97
C SER A 222 -0.15 -18.27 6.75
N ASP A 223 -0.92 -19.33 6.51
CA ASP A 223 -0.39 -20.67 6.21
C ASP A 223 0.46 -20.68 4.94
N ILE A 224 -0.04 -20.03 3.88
CA ILE A 224 0.68 -19.90 2.61
C ILE A 224 1.99 -19.15 2.83
N LEU A 225 1.95 -17.98 3.47
CA LEU A 225 3.14 -17.14 3.66
C LEU A 225 4.09 -17.65 4.74
N GLY A 226 3.63 -18.52 5.63
CA GLY A 226 4.39 -19.03 6.76
C GLY A 226 4.63 -17.99 7.86
N VAL A 227 3.91 -16.87 7.83
CA VAL A 227 3.95 -15.78 8.84
C VAL A 227 2.53 -15.32 9.11
N GLN A 228 2.28 -14.69 10.26
CA GLN A 228 0.96 -14.13 10.54
C GLN A 228 0.66 -12.97 9.58
N ALA A 229 -0.35 -13.17 8.74
CA ALA A 229 -0.90 -12.17 7.84
C ALA A 229 -2.27 -11.71 8.35
N ARG A 230 -2.49 -10.39 8.38
CA ARG A 230 -3.74 -9.77 8.87
C ARG A 230 -4.27 -8.74 7.89
N ALA A 231 -5.59 -8.65 7.80
CA ALA A 231 -6.26 -7.54 7.15
C ALA A 231 -6.53 -6.46 8.21
N LEU A 232 -6.31 -5.20 7.85
CA LEU A 232 -6.67 -4.08 8.71
C LEU A 232 -7.83 -3.34 8.07
N ILE A 233 -9.02 -3.43 8.65
CA ILE A 233 -10.18 -2.69 8.14
C ILE A 233 -10.07 -1.25 8.60
N THR A 234 -10.04 -0.32 7.64
CA THR A 234 -9.85 1.11 7.91
C THR A 234 -10.85 1.97 7.12
N PRO A 235 -11.33 3.09 7.70
CA PRO A 235 -12.27 3.99 7.03
C PRO A 235 -11.58 4.94 6.02
N HIS A 236 -10.26 4.93 5.91
CA HIS A 236 -9.53 5.93 5.15
C HIS A 236 -9.41 5.55 3.66
N ALA A 237 -10.41 5.91 2.86
CA ALA A 237 -10.44 5.58 1.42
C ALA A 237 -9.27 6.13 0.60
N ALA A 238 -8.66 7.22 1.05
CA ALA A 238 -7.52 7.83 0.36
C ALA A 238 -6.33 6.88 0.21
N ILE A 239 -6.14 5.96 1.16
CA ILE A 239 -5.03 5.00 1.15
C ILE A 239 -5.14 3.95 0.02
N GLY A 240 -6.35 3.75 -0.49
CA GLY A 240 -6.60 2.90 -1.64
C GLY A 240 -6.73 3.69 -2.93
N THR A 241 -6.93 5.01 -2.87
CA THR A 241 -7.33 5.80 -4.06
C THR A 241 -6.11 6.26 -4.85
N ASP A 242 -5.72 5.40 -5.78
CA ASP A 242 -4.65 5.59 -6.74
C ASP A 242 -5.09 6.34 -7.99
N VAL A 243 -4.10 6.91 -8.69
CA VAL A 243 -4.30 7.66 -9.94
C VAL A 243 -3.84 6.81 -11.13
N ASP A 244 -4.78 6.09 -11.73
CA ASP A 244 -4.54 5.18 -12.86
C ASP A 244 -5.02 5.70 -14.21
N LYS A 245 -5.96 6.65 -14.20
CA LYS A 245 -6.61 7.18 -15.42
C LYS A 245 -6.98 8.65 -15.23
N GLY A 246 -7.32 9.30 -16.33
CA GLY A 246 -7.68 10.71 -16.35
C GLY A 246 -8.78 11.11 -15.36
N SER A 247 -9.82 10.29 -15.18
CA SER A 247 -10.89 10.61 -14.21
C SER A 247 -10.41 10.60 -12.75
N ASP A 248 -9.40 9.78 -12.43
CA ASP A 248 -8.83 9.72 -11.08
C ASP A 248 -7.93 10.94 -10.85
N LEU A 249 -7.22 11.38 -11.89
CA LEU A 249 -6.43 12.60 -11.84
C LEU A 249 -7.31 13.85 -11.69
N GLU A 250 -8.46 13.91 -12.38
CA GLU A 250 -9.44 14.99 -12.18
C GLU A 250 -10.09 14.95 -10.79
N LEU A 251 -10.37 13.76 -10.25
CA LEU A 251 -10.77 13.63 -8.85
C LEU A 251 -9.70 14.21 -7.93
N ALA A 252 -8.45 13.79 -8.11
CA ALA A 252 -7.36 14.21 -7.25
C ALA A 252 -7.13 15.73 -7.30
N ARG A 253 -7.25 16.34 -8.49
CA ARG A 253 -7.19 17.80 -8.65
C ARG A 253 -8.31 18.51 -7.91
N ARG A 254 -9.55 18.00 -7.98
CA ARG A 254 -10.69 18.60 -7.28
C ARG A 254 -10.52 18.54 -5.76
N VAL A 255 -10.02 17.42 -5.24
CA VAL A 255 -9.80 17.23 -3.80
C VAL A 255 -8.67 18.13 -3.28
N LEU A 256 -7.55 18.20 -4.01
CA LEU A 256 -6.41 19.04 -3.59
C LEU A 256 -6.61 20.53 -3.85
N GLY A 257 -7.36 20.92 -4.88
CA GLY A 257 -7.67 22.32 -5.21
C GLY A 257 -8.88 22.89 -4.48
N GLY A 258 -9.54 22.10 -3.64
CA GLY A 258 -10.67 22.52 -2.80
C GLY A 258 -10.28 23.09 -1.44
N HIS A 259 -9.00 23.35 -1.22
CA HIS A 259 -8.42 24.04 -0.05
C HIS A 259 -7.78 25.35 -0.50
#